data_AF-A0A959PXP4-F1
#
_entry.id   AF-A0A959PXP4-F1
#
_cell.length_a   1.000
_cell.length_b   1.000
_cell.length_c   1.000
_cell.angle_alpha   90.00
_cell.angle_beta   90.00
_cell.angle_gamma   90.00
#
_symmetry.space_group_name_H-M   'P 1'
#
loop_
_entity.id
_entity.type
_entity.pdbx_description
1 polymer ?
#
loop_
_entity_poly.entity_id
_entity_poly.type
_entity_poly.pdbx_seq_one_letter_code
_entity_poly.pdbx_strand_id
1 'polypeptide(L)'
;MSSEKDEDQGVLAKVILGAHDTNYASFQQFDKKILIIRDPRDWLISGCIFLIQQIPEIYQNRDVLDHIRHYLHLKEKMPSLCPFYDLLEFVLGFSGLKNVESFKRWVKTLHRDFIDFSTADKSIFKIFYEDFVDRKTGRLSEYLSIRISDDLTLEKAHAHVPRTKGYGNWRDWYTQKDIDLLRPLFEDYLNHFGYDPQFNLHVKPMIRPEDCSEYVEKIIALRLAGIKTSTKV
;
A
#
# COMPACT_ATOMS: atom_id res chain seq x y z
N MET A 1 -26.13 11.02 20.39
CA MET A 1 -26.67 10.07 21.39
C MET A 1 -26.17 8.69 21.01
N SER A 2 -24.98 8.33 21.46
CA SER A 2 -24.57 6.91 21.47
C SER A 2 -25.41 6.22 22.54
N SER A 3 -26.01 5.09 22.20
CA SER A 3 -26.66 4.25 23.20
C SER A 3 -25.58 3.60 24.07
N GLU A 4 -25.79 3.56 25.38
CA GLU A 4 -24.95 2.90 26.41
C GLU A 4 -24.54 1.44 26.07
N LYS A 5 -25.11 0.82 25.02
CA LYS A 5 -24.75 -0.51 24.52
C LYS A 5 -23.42 -0.59 23.76
N ASP A 6 -22.88 0.52 23.27
CA ASP A 6 -21.61 0.49 22.49
C ASP A 6 -20.37 0.52 23.40
N GLU A 7 -20.50 0.94 24.67
CA GLU A 7 -19.36 1.03 25.62
C GLU A 7 -18.81 -0.35 26.02
N ASP A 8 -19.63 -1.40 25.92
CA ASP A 8 -19.24 -2.79 26.23
C ASP A 8 -18.67 -3.56 25.02
N GLN A 9 -18.65 -2.95 23.82
CA GLN A 9 -18.08 -3.59 22.62
C GLN A 9 -16.72 -2.98 22.30
N GLY A 10 -15.66 -3.79 22.38
CA GLY A 10 -14.32 -3.37 21.99
C GLY A 10 -14.31 -2.78 20.57
N VAL A 11 -13.99 -1.49 20.45
CA VAL A 11 -13.97 -0.79 19.17
C VAL A 11 -12.60 -0.96 18.50
N LEU A 12 -12.59 -1.49 17.28
CA LEU A 12 -11.41 -1.50 16.41
C LEU A 12 -11.64 -0.51 15.26
N ALA A 13 -10.80 0.52 15.19
CA ALA A 13 -10.77 1.46 14.08
C ALA A 13 -9.47 1.29 13.27
N LYS A 14 -9.62 1.31 11.94
CA LYS A 14 -8.50 1.36 11.00
C LYS A 14 -8.55 2.66 10.23
N VAL A 15 -7.43 3.36 10.18
CA VAL A 15 -7.30 4.60 9.41
C VAL A 15 -5.99 4.60 8.63
N ILE A 16 -6.02 5.27 7.49
CA ILE A 16 -4.89 5.40 6.58
C ILE A 16 -4.33 6.82 6.75
N LEU A 17 -3.08 6.93 7.19
CA LEU A 17 -2.39 8.21 7.27
C LEU A 17 -2.27 8.83 5.86
N GLY A 18 -2.56 10.11 5.75
CA GLY A 18 -2.54 10.86 4.49
C GLY A 18 -3.86 10.90 3.73
N ALA A 19 -4.94 10.29 4.23
CA ALA A 19 -6.28 10.47 3.67
C ALA A 19 -6.87 11.84 4.06
N HIS A 20 -7.44 12.55 3.07
CA HIS A 20 -7.79 13.99 3.14
C HIS A 20 -8.72 14.41 4.29
N ASP A 21 -9.52 13.50 4.85
CA ASP A 21 -10.50 13.80 5.91
C ASP A 21 -10.21 13.08 7.23
N THR A 22 -8.97 12.67 7.46
CA THR A 22 -8.62 11.90 8.65
C THR A 22 -8.57 12.78 9.90
N ASN A 23 -9.48 12.56 10.85
CA ASN A 23 -9.42 13.17 12.17
C ASN A 23 -8.43 12.43 13.08
N TYR A 24 -7.14 12.78 13.02
CA TYR A 24 -6.12 12.16 13.88
C TYR A 24 -6.34 12.41 15.38
N ALA A 25 -7.04 13.47 15.78
CA ALA A 25 -7.33 13.72 17.19
C ALA A 25 -8.28 12.65 17.76
N SER A 26 -9.15 12.06 16.93
CA SER A 26 -10.02 10.95 17.36
C SER A 26 -9.23 9.71 17.81
N PHE A 27 -8.01 9.50 17.29
CA PHE A 27 -7.16 8.40 17.72
C PHE A 27 -6.72 8.49 19.17
N GLN A 28 -6.66 9.69 19.74
CA GLN A 28 -6.18 9.88 21.10
C GLN A 28 -7.10 9.27 22.15
N GLN A 29 -8.34 8.95 21.78
CA GLN A 29 -9.35 8.38 22.66
C GLN A 29 -9.22 6.85 22.80
N PHE A 30 -8.39 6.20 21.98
CA PHE A 30 -8.22 4.74 22.05
C PHE A 30 -7.19 4.35 23.12
N ASP A 31 -7.53 3.35 23.93
CA ASP A 31 -6.63 2.77 24.95
C ASP A 31 -5.39 2.11 24.35
N LYS A 32 -5.56 1.53 23.15
CA LYS A 32 -4.52 0.82 22.41
C LYS A 32 -4.41 1.45 21.02
N LYS A 33 -3.20 1.91 20.69
CA LYS A 33 -2.87 2.56 19.42
C LYS A 33 -1.78 1.78 18.74
N ILE A 34 -2.01 1.36 17.51
CA ILE A 34 -1.04 0.59 16.71
C ILE A 34 -0.74 1.36 15.45
N LEU A 35 0.54 1.54 15.16
CA LEU A 35 1.04 2.01 13.88
C LEU A 35 1.70 0.85 13.14
N ILE A 36 1.14 0.52 11.97
CA ILE A 36 1.75 -0.45 11.06
C ILE A 36 2.67 0.32 10.12
N ILE A 37 3.96 0.00 10.19
CA ILE A 37 5.02 0.57 9.36
C ILE A 37 5.30 -0.41 8.22
N ARG A 38 5.52 0.08 7.01
CA ARG A 38 5.78 -0.77 5.84
C ARG A 38 6.90 -0.16 5.01
N ASP A 39 7.71 -1.00 4.37
CA ASP A 39 8.73 -0.53 3.44
C ASP A 39 8.06 0.34 2.35
N PRO A 40 8.44 1.63 2.22
CA PRO A 40 7.81 2.55 1.27
C PRO A 40 8.02 2.10 -0.18
N ARG A 41 9.07 1.29 -0.44
CA ARG A 41 9.39 0.75 -1.76
C ARG A 41 8.34 -0.27 -2.21
N ASP A 42 7.99 -1.23 -1.35
CA ASP A 42 6.92 -2.20 -1.66
C ASP A 42 5.52 -1.56 -1.64
N TRP A 43 5.32 -0.60 -0.73
CA TRP A 43 4.06 0.09 -0.60
C TRP A 43 3.74 0.91 -1.86
N LEU A 44 4.70 1.63 -2.44
CA LEU A 44 4.48 2.43 -3.63
C LEU A 44 4.02 1.58 -4.84
N ILE A 45 4.64 0.41 -5.04
CA ILE A 45 4.24 -0.55 -6.08
C ILE A 45 2.81 -1.03 -5.84
N SER A 46 2.54 -1.48 -4.61
CA SER A 46 1.22 -2.01 -4.24
C SER A 46 0.13 -0.94 -4.40
N GLY A 47 0.42 0.30 -4.00
CA GLY A 47 -0.47 1.45 -4.14
C GLY A 47 -0.77 1.77 -5.60
N CYS A 48 0.26 1.88 -6.44
CA CYS A 48 0.10 2.13 -7.88
C CYS A 48 -0.79 1.08 -8.55
N ILE A 49 -0.50 -0.21 -8.33
CA ILE A 49 -1.27 -1.30 -8.92
C ILE A 49 -2.71 -1.30 -8.41
N PHE A 50 -2.92 -0.99 -7.14
CA PHE A 50 -4.27 -0.91 -6.56
C PHE A 50 -5.07 0.31 -7.07
N LEU A 51 -4.41 1.45 -7.34
CA LEU A 51 -5.08 2.67 -7.84
C LEU A 51 -5.78 2.47 -9.19
N ILE A 52 -5.29 1.54 -10.02
CA ILE A 52 -5.89 1.21 -11.32
C ILE A 52 -7.40 0.91 -11.20
N GLN A 53 -7.82 0.16 -10.16
CA GLN A 53 -9.25 -0.14 -9.94
C GLN A 53 -10.02 0.93 -9.16
N GLN A 54 -9.34 1.94 -8.64
CA GLN A 54 -9.94 3.01 -7.84
C GLN A 54 -10.33 4.22 -8.71
N ILE A 55 -9.59 4.45 -9.81
CA ILE A 55 -9.76 5.62 -10.67
C ILE A 55 -10.69 5.27 -11.86
N PRO A 56 -11.93 5.80 -11.92
CA PRO A 56 -12.89 5.49 -13.00
C PRO A 56 -12.35 5.71 -14.41
N GLU A 57 -11.59 6.79 -14.60
CA GLU A 57 -10.97 7.17 -15.86
C GLU A 57 -9.95 6.13 -16.35
N ILE A 58 -9.45 5.29 -15.43
CA ILE A 58 -8.62 4.14 -15.76
C ILE A 58 -9.51 2.91 -16.00
N TYR A 59 -10.17 2.37 -14.97
CA TYR A 59 -10.80 1.04 -15.09
C TYR A 59 -12.06 0.99 -15.96
N GLN A 60 -12.66 2.12 -16.32
CA GLN A 60 -13.79 2.18 -17.26
C GLN A 60 -13.35 2.50 -18.70
N ASN A 61 -12.10 2.91 -18.90
CA ASN A 61 -11.58 3.27 -20.21
C ASN A 61 -10.75 2.12 -20.80
N ARG A 62 -11.28 1.51 -21.86
CA ARG A 62 -10.65 0.35 -22.51
C ARG A 62 -9.26 0.65 -23.05
N ASP A 63 -9.06 1.79 -23.71
CA ASP A 63 -7.78 2.12 -24.33
C ASP A 63 -6.70 2.38 -23.28
N VAL A 64 -7.07 3.03 -22.17
CA VAL A 64 -6.18 3.25 -21.02
C VAL A 64 -5.82 1.93 -20.36
N LEU A 65 -6.78 1.03 -20.15
CA LEU A 65 -6.51 -0.30 -19.60
C LEU A 65 -5.64 -1.15 -20.53
N ASP A 66 -5.88 -1.11 -21.84
CA ASP A 66 -5.07 -1.87 -22.80
C ASP A 66 -3.62 -1.37 -22.84
N HIS A 67 -3.41 -0.06 -22.67
CA HIS A 67 -2.08 0.51 -22.49
C HIS A 67 -1.39 -0.01 -21.21
N ILE A 68 -2.09 0.02 -20.06
CA ILE A 68 -1.56 -0.47 -18.78
C ILE A 68 -1.25 -1.97 -18.87
N ARG A 69 -2.17 -2.78 -19.42
CA ARG A 69 -1.98 -4.22 -19.62
C ARG A 69 -0.74 -4.52 -20.43
N HIS A 70 -0.58 -3.81 -21.56
CA HIS A 70 0.59 -3.94 -22.40
C HIS A 70 1.87 -3.66 -21.60
N TYR A 71 1.88 -2.57 -20.82
CA TYR A 71 3.03 -2.21 -20.00
C TYR A 71 3.34 -3.25 -18.92
N LEU A 72 2.33 -3.76 -18.20
CA LEU A 72 2.50 -4.79 -17.17
C LEU A 72 3.07 -6.09 -17.76
N HIS A 73 2.61 -6.51 -18.93
CA HIS A 73 3.18 -7.68 -19.61
C HIS A 73 4.61 -7.47 -20.09
N LEU A 74 4.96 -6.26 -20.55
CA LEU A 74 6.35 -5.92 -20.84
C LEU A 74 7.21 -5.95 -19.58
N LYS A 75 6.70 -5.38 -18.48
CA LYS A 75 7.36 -5.35 -17.18
C LYS A 75 7.61 -6.75 -16.63
N GLU A 76 6.67 -7.68 -16.80
CA GLU A 76 6.85 -9.09 -16.42
C GLU A 76 7.94 -9.79 -17.25
N LYS A 77 7.94 -9.58 -18.57
CA LYS A 77 8.89 -10.22 -19.49
C LYS A 77 10.30 -9.64 -19.39
N MET A 78 10.41 -8.34 -19.15
CA MET A 78 11.68 -7.60 -19.13
C MET A 78 11.74 -6.62 -17.95
N PRO A 79 11.76 -7.10 -16.68
CA PRO A 79 11.61 -6.23 -15.52
C PRO A 79 12.68 -5.15 -15.41
N SER A 80 13.91 -5.43 -15.84
CA SER A 80 15.02 -4.48 -15.80
C SER A 80 14.96 -3.38 -16.88
N LEU A 81 14.12 -3.55 -17.92
CA LEU A 81 14.04 -2.61 -19.05
C LEU A 81 12.83 -1.68 -18.98
N CYS A 82 11.85 -2.00 -18.14
CA CYS A 82 10.62 -1.22 -17.99
C CYS A 82 10.63 -0.52 -16.63
N PRO A 83 10.97 0.77 -16.52
CA PRO A 83 10.93 1.49 -15.24
C PRO A 83 9.55 1.42 -14.58
N PHE A 84 9.51 1.17 -13.27
CA PHE A 84 8.23 1.23 -12.56
C PHE A 84 7.66 2.65 -12.57
N TYR A 85 8.52 3.66 -12.55
CA TYR A 85 8.15 5.06 -12.57
C TYR A 85 7.31 5.44 -13.79
N ASP A 86 7.57 4.87 -14.97
CA ASP A 86 6.78 5.18 -16.18
C ASP A 86 5.31 4.76 -16.00
N LEU A 87 5.07 3.59 -15.40
CA LEU A 87 3.72 3.14 -15.03
C LEU A 87 3.11 4.03 -13.96
N LEU A 88 3.88 4.35 -12.92
CA LEU A 88 3.44 5.20 -11.82
C LEU A 88 3.01 6.57 -12.33
N GLU A 89 3.84 7.23 -13.13
CA GLU A 89 3.56 8.53 -13.73
C GLU A 89 2.31 8.49 -14.60
N PHE A 90 2.16 7.45 -15.44
CA PHE A 90 0.96 7.27 -16.25
C PHE A 90 -0.31 7.16 -15.39
N VAL A 91 -0.30 6.31 -14.35
CA VAL A 91 -1.46 6.12 -13.45
C VAL A 91 -1.75 7.38 -12.64
N LEU A 92 -0.73 8.04 -12.10
CA LEU A 92 -0.88 9.26 -11.30
C LEU A 92 -1.33 10.48 -12.12
N GLY A 93 -1.11 10.47 -13.44
CA GLY A 93 -1.67 11.45 -14.36
C GLY A 93 -3.20 11.54 -14.29
N PHE A 94 -3.88 10.47 -13.88
CA PHE A 94 -5.32 10.43 -13.67
C PHE A 94 -5.75 10.77 -12.23
N SER A 95 -4.82 10.83 -11.26
CA SER A 95 -5.12 11.09 -9.85
C SER A 95 -4.89 12.55 -9.43
N GLY A 96 -4.70 13.47 -10.39
CA GLY A 96 -4.41 14.88 -10.14
C GLY A 96 -2.95 15.21 -9.78
N LEU A 97 -2.07 14.20 -9.67
CA LEU A 97 -0.62 14.39 -9.51
C LEU A 97 0.02 14.55 -10.90
N LYS A 98 -0.12 15.75 -11.46
CA LYS A 98 0.11 16.03 -12.89
C LYS A 98 1.57 15.95 -13.36
N ASN A 99 2.55 15.82 -12.46
CA ASN A 99 3.97 15.78 -12.81
C ASN A 99 4.87 15.20 -11.70
N VAL A 100 6.11 14.88 -12.06
CA VAL A 100 7.24 14.49 -11.18
C VAL A 100 7.30 15.32 -9.89
N GLU A 101 7.23 16.65 -9.99
CA GLU A 101 7.46 17.53 -8.83
C GLU A 101 6.30 17.46 -7.84
N SER A 102 5.08 17.29 -8.34
CA SER A 102 3.88 17.08 -7.52
C SER A 102 3.95 15.72 -6.81
N PHE A 103 4.41 14.68 -7.52
CA PHE A 103 4.66 13.36 -6.93
C PHE A 103 5.74 13.42 -5.83
N LYS A 104 6.90 14.03 -6.11
CA LYS A 104 7.99 14.20 -5.13
C LYS A 104 7.51 14.91 -3.87
N ARG A 105 6.73 15.98 -4.03
CA ARG A 105 6.17 16.73 -2.90
C ARG A 105 5.21 15.87 -2.09
N TRP A 106 4.31 15.16 -2.76
CA TRP A 106 3.37 14.25 -2.11
C TRP A 106 4.08 13.16 -1.30
N VAL A 107 5.08 12.48 -1.86
CA VAL A 107 5.88 11.47 -1.14
C VAL A 107 6.55 12.08 0.09
N LYS A 108 7.22 13.23 -0.05
CA LYS A 108 7.89 13.89 1.08
C LYS A 108 6.92 14.29 2.18
N THR A 109 5.77 14.86 1.81
CA THR A 109 4.70 15.21 2.77
C THR A 109 4.23 13.97 3.51
N LEU A 110 3.92 12.89 2.79
CA LEU A 110 3.44 11.66 3.41
C LEU A 110 4.47 11.06 4.36
N HIS A 111 5.75 10.98 3.96
CA HIS A 111 6.82 10.45 4.80
C HIS A 111 7.00 11.28 6.06
N ARG A 112 7.01 12.61 5.94
CA ARG A 112 7.04 13.51 7.09
C ARG A 112 5.86 13.27 8.01
N ASP A 113 4.64 13.22 7.47
CA ASP A 113 3.43 13.04 8.28
C ASP A 113 3.44 11.68 9.02
N PHE A 114 3.98 10.62 8.40
CA PHE A 114 4.23 9.33 9.07
C PHE A 114 5.25 9.43 10.21
N ILE A 115 6.37 10.12 9.97
CA ILE A 115 7.43 10.33 10.96
C ILE A 115 6.89 11.14 12.15
N ASP A 116 6.22 12.26 11.88
CA ASP A 116 5.61 13.16 12.86
C ASP A 116 4.58 12.39 13.69
N PHE A 117 3.66 11.67 13.05
CA PHE A 117 2.66 10.85 13.75
C PHE A 117 3.32 9.77 14.63
N SER A 118 4.38 9.11 14.13
CA SER A 118 5.08 8.07 14.88
C SER A 118 5.86 8.60 16.10
N THR A 119 6.14 9.90 16.15
CA THR A 119 6.97 10.53 17.20
C THR A 119 6.15 11.38 18.16
N ALA A 120 4.97 11.85 17.74
CA ALA A 120 4.07 12.67 18.53
C ALA A 120 3.59 11.98 19.82
N ASP A 121 3.46 10.66 19.81
CA ASP A 121 2.97 9.89 20.95
C ASP A 121 3.76 8.59 21.14
N LYS A 122 4.50 8.53 22.25
CA LYS A 122 5.33 7.36 22.62
C LYS A 122 4.51 6.14 23.05
N SER A 123 3.21 6.30 23.34
CA SER A 123 2.32 5.20 23.71
C SER A 123 1.85 4.35 22.51
N ILE A 124 2.07 4.85 21.29
CA ILE A 124 1.73 4.13 20.06
C ILE A 124 2.65 2.92 19.92
N PHE A 125 2.05 1.73 19.87
CA PHE A 125 2.75 0.49 19.56
C PHE A 125 3.11 0.44 18.09
N LYS A 126 4.39 0.25 17.77
CA LYS A 126 4.90 0.20 16.41
C LYS A 126 5.17 -1.24 16.02
N ILE A 127 4.66 -1.65 14.87
CA ILE A 127 4.92 -2.97 14.29
C ILE A 127 5.19 -2.85 12.80
N PHE A 128 6.09 -3.68 12.30
CA PHE A 128 6.42 -3.74 10.88
C PHE A 128 5.44 -4.68 10.15
N TYR A 129 5.09 -4.36 8.91
CA TYR A 129 4.29 -5.24 8.06
C TYR A 129 4.98 -6.61 7.90
N GLU A 130 6.31 -6.58 7.82
CA GLU A 130 7.22 -7.71 7.73
C GLU A 130 7.06 -8.66 8.94
N ASP A 131 6.79 -8.13 10.14
CA ASP A 131 6.52 -8.96 11.33
C ASP A 131 5.23 -9.78 11.17
N PHE A 132 4.21 -9.25 10.49
CA PHE A 132 3.00 -10.02 10.19
C PHE A 132 3.27 -11.12 9.16
N VAL A 133 4.09 -10.82 8.14
CA VAL A 133 4.48 -11.81 7.12
C VAL A 133 5.29 -12.95 7.75
N ASP A 134 6.22 -12.60 8.64
CA ASP A 134 7.10 -13.54 9.33
C ASP A 134 6.46 -14.22 10.56
N ARG A 135 5.18 -13.93 10.85
CA ARG A 135 4.46 -14.42 12.04
C ARG A 135 5.13 -14.07 13.38
N LYS A 136 5.79 -12.90 13.44
CA LYS A 136 6.45 -12.34 14.63
C LYS A 136 5.49 -11.41 15.40
N THR A 137 4.29 -11.89 15.71
CA THR A 137 3.21 -11.08 16.32
C THR A 137 3.15 -11.14 17.85
N GLY A 138 4.12 -11.79 18.50
CA GLY A 138 4.14 -11.99 19.97
C GLY A 138 4.05 -10.69 20.76
N ARG A 139 4.88 -9.70 20.44
CA ARG A 139 4.86 -8.38 21.09
C ARG A 139 3.53 -7.65 20.93
N LEU A 140 2.87 -7.82 19.78
CA LEU A 140 1.56 -7.23 19.54
C LEU A 140 0.48 -7.94 20.35
N SER A 141 0.55 -9.26 20.45
CA SER A 141 -0.36 -10.06 21.28
C SER A 141 -0.24 -9.68 22.76
N GLU A 142 0.99 -9.48 23.26
CA GLU A 142 1.25 -8.98 24.61
C GLU A 142 0.69 -7.56 24.80
N TYR A 143 0.94 -6.65 23.86
CA TYR A 143 0.45 -5.28 23.94
C TYR A 143 -1.09 -5.21 23.99
N LEU A 144 -1.76 -6.07 23.21
CA LEU A 144 -3.21 -6.14 23.13
C LEU A 144 -3.85 -6.99 24.24
N SER A 145 -3.06 -7.77 24.98
CA SER A 145 -3.56 -8.81 25.89
C SER A 145 -4.50 -9.82 25.22
N ILE A 146 -4.31 -10.05 23.91
CA ILE A 146 -5.13 -10.94 23.08
C ILE A 146 -4.19 -11.79 22.22
N ARG A 147 -4.47 -13.08 22.09
CA ARG A 147 -3.73 -13.95 21.17
C ARG A 147 -4.12 -13.65 19.73
N ILE A 148 -3.16 -13.22 18.93
CA ILE A 148 -3.36 -13.07 17.48
C ILE A 148 -3.22 -14.44 16.83
N SER A 149 -4.22 -14.83 16.04
CA SER A 149 -4.18 -16.08 15.27
C SER A 149 -3.26 -15.93 14.06
N ASP A 150 -2.43 -16.95 13.81
CA ASP A 150 -1.65 -17.06 12.58
C ASP A 150 -2.51 -17.53 11.39
N ASP A 151 -3.71 -18.05 11.65
CA ASP A 151 -4.65 -18.50 10.64
C ASP A 151 -5.64 -17.37 10.31
N LEU A 152 -5.24 -16.51 9.38
CA LEU A 152 -6.09 -15.47 8.82
C LEU A 152 -6.83 -16.02 7.60
N THR A 153 -8.00 -16.59 7.85
CA THR A 153 -8.97 -16.82 6.77
C THR A 153 -9.56 -15.46 6.40
N LEU A 154 -9.06 -14.83 5.34
CA LEU A 154 -9.66 -13.60 4.83
C LEU A 154 -11.09 -13.90 4.37
N GLU A 155 -12.04 -13.09 4.83
CA GLU A 155 -13.40 -13.13 4.30
C GLU A 155 -13.35 -12.99 2.78
N LYS A 156 -14.24 -13.71 2.07
CA LYS A 156 -14.26 -13.73 0.60
C LYS A 156 -14.32 -12.32 0.00
N ALA A 157 -14.98 -11.38 0.68
CA ALA A 157 -15.07 -9.98 0.29
C ALA A 157 -13.69 -9.28 0.18
N HIS A 158 -12.70 -9.67 0.99
CA HIS A 158 -11.36 -9.07 1.05
C HIS A 158 -10.26 -9.91 0.42
N ALA A 159 -10.58 -11.10 -0.11
CA ALA A 159 -9.62 -12.01 -0.73
C ALA A 159 -8.90 -11.44 -1.97
N HIS A 160 -9.36 -10.30 -2.49
CA HIS A 160 -8.76 -9.59 -3.63
C HIS A 160 -7.77 -8.48 -3.22
N VAL A 161 -7.70 -8.13 -1.94
CA VAL A 161 -6.86 -7.03 -1.43
C VAL A 161 -5.38 -7.39 -1.37
N PRO A 162 -4.98 -8.61 -0.93
CA PRO A 162 -3.58 -8.99 -0.97
C PRO A 162 -3.14 -9.25 -2.42
N ARG A 163 -2.19 -8.45 -2.89
CA ARG A 163 -1.40 -8.74 -4.11
C ARG A 163 -0.35 -9.78 -3.78
N THR A 164 0.59 -9.40 -2.91
CA THR A 164 1.61 -10.28 -2.36
C THR A 164 1.40 -10.40 -0.86
N LYS A 165 1.46 -11.62 -0.30
CA LYS A 165 1.56 -11.84 1.16
C LYS A 165 3.04 -11.87 1.59
N GLY A 166 3.80 -10.89 1.10
CA GLY A 166 5.26 -10.84 1.21
C GLY A 166 5.79 -9.42 1.07
N TYR A 167 7.08 -9.27 1.31
CA TYR A 167 7.83 -8.00 1.27
C TYR A 167 9.17 -8.18 0.54
N GLY A 168 9.81 -7.07 0.16
CA GLY A 168 11.06 -7.05 -0.59
C GLY A 168 10.91 -7.21 -2.10
N ASN A 169 9.67 -7.32 -2.61
CA ASN A 169 9.40 -7.53 -4.03
C ASN A 169 9.79 -6.31 -4.88
N TRP A 170 9.96 -5.13 -4.27
CA TRP A 170 10.50 -3.96 -4.96
C TRP A 170 11.85 -4.24 -5.65
N ARG A 171 12.64 -5.21 -5.16
CA ARG A 171 13.92 -5.64 -5.76
C ARG A 171 13.77 -6.26 -7.15
N ASP A 172 12.59 -6.81 -7.46
CA ASP A 172 12.23 -7.35 -8.77
C ASP A 172 11.55 -6.29 -9.66
N TRP A 173 11.01 -5.24 -9.05
CA TRP A 173 10.20 -4.22 -9.71
C TRP A 173 10.97 -2.97 -10.09
N TYR A 174 12.05 -2.63 -9.41
CA TYR A 174 12.77 -1.40 -9.69
C TYR A 174 13.88 -1.61 -10.72
N THR A 175 14.09 -0.57 -11.52
CA THR A 175 15.24 -0.37 -12.40
C THR A 175 16.18 0.66 -11.79
N GLN A 176 17.36 0.84 -12.37
CA GLN A 176 18.27 1.89 -11.92
C GLN A 176 17.64 3.30 -12.01
N LYS A 177 16.83 3.56 -13.05
CA LYS A 177 16.11 4.83 -13.19
C LYS A 177 15.15 5.09 -12.03
N ASP A 178 14.46 4.05 -11.56
CA ASP A 178 13.56 4.14 -10.41
C ASP A 178 14.36 4.48 -9.14
N ILE A 179 15.51 3.84 -8.96
CA ILE A 179 16.40 4.08 -7.81
C ILE A 179 16.89 5.54 -7.79
N ASP A 180 17.36 6.05 -8.93
CA ASP A 180 17.91 7.40 -9.04
C ASP A 180 16.88 8.46 -8.65
N LEU A 181 15.60 8.21 -8.97
CA LEU A 181 14.49 9.08 -8.60
C LEU A 181 14.05 8.90 -7.13
N LEU A 182 13.86 7.65 -6.68
CA LEU A 182 13.17 7.34 -5.42
C LEU A 182 14.09 7.40 -4.20
N ARG A 183 15.38 7.05 -4.36
CA ARG A 183 16.35 7.04 -3.25
C ARG A 183 16.33 8.34 -2.41
N PRO A 184 16.49 9.55 -3.00
CA PRO A 184 16.49 10.79 -2.22
C PRO A 184 15.11 11.15 -1.62
N LEU A 185 14.03 10.49 -2.04
CA LEU A 185 12.68 10.71 -1.49
C LEU A 185 12.41 9.80 -0.28
N PHE A 186 13.07 8.64 -0.24
CA PHE A 186 12.80 7.61 0.75
C PHE A 186 13.81 7.60 1.89
N GLU A 187 14.99 8.21 1.71
CA GLU A 187 16.10 8.20 2.68
C GLU A 187 15.66 8.53 4.11
N ASP A 188 14.97 9.64 4.33
CA ASP A 188 14.52 10.05 5.68
C ASP A 188 13.61 9.00 6.33
N TYR A 189 12.69 8.41 5.56
CA TYR A 189 11.78 7.37 6.05
C TYR A 189 12.54 6.08 6.37
N LEU A 190 13.41 5.63 5.47
CA LEU A 190 14.18 4.41 5.64
C LEU A 190 15.08 4.51 6.88
N ASN A 191 15.77 5.63 7.04
CA ASN A 191 16.63 5.89 8.20
C ASN A 191 15.83 5.94 9.50
N HIS A 192 14.70 6.66 9.52
CA HIS A 192 13.88 6.81 10.72
C HIS A 192 13.30 5.49 11.22
N PHE A 193 12.82 4.64 10.31
CA PHE A 193 12.23 3.36 10.65
C PHE A 193 13.22 2.18 10.63
N GLY A 194 14.50 2.43 10.36
CA GLY A 194 15.55 1.41 10.42
C GLY A 194 15.53 0.38 9.29
N TYR A 195 14.98 0.73 8.12
CA TYR A 195 15.08 -0.10 6.92
C TYR A 195 16.48 0.00 6.32
N ASP A 196 16.92 -1.07 5.64
CA ASP A 196 18.16 -1.05 4.85
C ASP A 196 18.07 0.07 3.78
N PRO A 197 18.94 1.10 3.83
CA PRO A 197 18.92 2.20 2.88
C PRO A 197 19.42 1.78 1.49
N GLN A 198 20.02 0.59 1.36
CA GLN A 198 20.55 0.11 0.10
C GLN A 198 19.44 -0.39 -0.84
N PHE A 199 19.49 0.09 -2.08
CA PHE A 199 18.60 -0.33 -3.16
C PHE A 199 19.18 -1.52 -3.94
N ASN A 200 19.46 -2.64 -3.26
CA ASN A 200 20.01 -3.83 -3.93
C ASN A 200 18.93 -4.54 -4.75
N LEU A 201 19.01 -4.47 -6.08
CA LEU A 201 18.11 -5.19 -6.98
C LEU A 201 18.48 -6.67 -7.08
N HIS A 202 17.49 -7.51 -7.42
CA HIS A 202 17.79 -8.89 -7.80
C HIS A 202 18.53 -8.92 -9.14
N VAL A 203 19.56 -9.77 -9.23
CA VAL A 203 20.37 -9.94 -10.46
C VAL A 203 19.52 -10.46 -11.62
N LYS A 204 18.53 -11.30 -11.32
CA LYS A 204 17.56 -11.84 -12.26
C LYS A 204 16.16 -11.53 -11.74
N PRO A 205 15.67 -10.29 -11.94
CA PRO A 205 14.38 -9.90 -11.39
C PRO A 205 13.27 -10.72 -12.05
N MET A 206 12.29 -11.12 -11.24
CA MET A 206 11.16 -11.92 -11.70
C MET A 206 9.86 -11.40 -11.10
N ILE A 207 8.92 -11.04 -11.95
CA ILE A 207 7.60 -10.60 -11.54
C ILE A 207 6.60 -11.66 -11.97
N ARG A 208 5.94 -12.27 -10.99
CA ARG A 208 4.92 -13.30 -11.26
C ARG A 208 3.65 -12.62 -11.77
N PRO A 209 3.00 -13.12 -12.82
CA PRO A 209 1.74 -12.56 -13.33
C PRO A 209 0.65 -12.46 -12.27
N GLU A 210 0.57 -13.45 -11.37
CA GLU A 210 -0.37 -13.48 -10.23
C GLU A 210 -0.21 -12.31 -9.25
N ASP A 211 0.95 -11.66 -9.23
CA ASP A 211 1.24 -10.47 -8.44
C ASP A 211 1.22 -9.18 -9.29
N CYS A 212 0.91 -9.26 -10.58
CA CYS A 212 1.05 -8.18 -11.55
C CYS A 212 -0.16 -8.11 -12.51
N SER A 213 -0.04 -8.52 -13.78
CA SER A 213 -1.10 -8.39 -14.77
C SER A 213 -2.36 -9.16 -14.40
N GLU A 214 -2.24 -10.43 -13.99
CA GLU A 214 -3.40 -11.25 -13.60
C GLU A 214 -4.08 -10.71 -12.34
N TYR A 215 -3.30 -10.17 -11.41
CA TYR A 215 -3.85 -9.48 -10.25
C TYR A 215 -4.70 -8.27 -10.66
N VAL A 216 -4.19 -7.44 -11.57
CA VAL A 216 -4.90 -6.26 -12.09
C VAL A 216 -6.18 -6.66 -12.80
N GLU A 217 -6.15 -7.68 -13.66
CA GLU A 217 -7.35 -8.19 -14.32
C GLU A 217 -8.40 -8.66 -13.32
N LYS A 218 -7.97 -9.40 -12.30
CA LYS A 218 -8.86 -9.91 -11.25
C LYS A 218 -9.54 -8.77 -10.48
N ILE A 219 -8.80 -7.77 -10.02
CA ILE A 219 -9.38 -6.66 -9.24
C ILE A 219 -10.29 -5.77 -10.09
N ILE A 220 -9.96 -5.54 -11.36
CA ILE A 220 -10.82 -4.79 -12.29
C ILE A 220 -12.13 -5.55 -12.54
N ALA A 221 -12.05 -6.85 -12.81
CA ALA A 221 -13.24 -7.67 -13.04
C ALA A 221 -14.19 -7.63 -11.83
N LEU A 222 -13.63 -7.74 -10.62
CA LEU A 222 -14.40 -7.61 -9.37
C LEU A 222 -15.03 -6.22 -9.22
N ARG A 223 -14.27 -5.15 -9.52
CA ARG A 223 -14.76 -3.77 -9.44
C ARG A 223 -15.93 -3.54 -10.40
N LEU A 224 -15.79 -3.97 -11.65
CA LEU A 224 -16.83 -3.85 -12.67
C LEU A 224 -18.06 -4.70 -12.34
N ALA A 225 -17.88 -5.88 -11.75
CA ALA A 225 -19.00 -6.71 -11.29
C ALA A 225 -19.77 -6.04 -10.13
N GLY A 226 -19.05 -5.44 -9.17
CA GLY A 226 -19.65 -4.70 -8.05
C GLY A 226 -20.47 -3.48 -8.47
N ILE A 227 -20.02 -2.77 -9.51
CA ILE A 227 -20.79 -1.64 -10.09
C ILE A 227 -22.11 -2.14 -10.71
N LYS A 228 -22.08 -3.26 -11.44
CA LYS A 228 -23.27 -3.85 -12.08
C LYS A 228 -24.32 -4.33 -11.08
N THR A 229 -23.92 -4.72 -9.88
CA THR A 229 -24.85 -5.08 -8.80
C THR A 229 -25.45 -3.87 -8.08
N SER A 230 -24.75 -2.73 -8.05
CA SER A 230 -25.22 -1.50 -7.40
C SER A 230 -26.16 -0.64 -8.26
N THR A 231 -26.26 -0.91 -9.57
CA THR A 231 -27.12 -0.17 -10.52
C THR A 231 -28.49 -0.83 -10.74
N LYS A 232 -28.82 -1.87 -9.97
CA LYS A 232 -30.18 -2.42 -9.87
C LYS A 232 -30.82 -1.98 -8.56
N VAL A 233 -31.24 -0.71 -8.49
CA VAL A 233 -32.24 -0.22 -7.53
C VAL A 233 -33.22 0.65 -8.30
#